data_AF-A0A3S2UX23-F1
#
_entry.id   AF-A0A3S2UX23-F1
#
_cell.length_a   1.000
_cell.length_b   1.000
_cell.length_c   1.000
_cell.angle_alpha   90.00
_cell.angle_beta   90.00
_cell.angle_gamma   90.00
#
_symmetry.space_group_name_H-M   'P 1'
#
loop_
_entity.id
_entity.type
_entity.pdbx_description
1 polymer ?
#
loop_
_entity_poly.entity_id
_entity_poly.type
_entity_poly.pdbx_seq_one_letter_code
_entity_poly.pdbx_strand_id
1 'polypeptide(L)' 'MEGRLHPSLYRPTPYPADEAFENLRQRLDALLDSGEAGRWELLRTEWRYDVALLTNDFRRWMQHLDSGFYAAK' A
#
# COMPACT_ATOMS: atom_id res chain seq x y z
N MET A 1 7.84 -12.11 31.10
CA MET A 1 6.93 -12.78 30.15
C MET A 1 6.79 -11.87 28.96
N GLU A 2 7.64 -12.06 27.95
CA GLU A 2 7.60 -11.30 26.70
C GLU A 2 6.43 -11.86 25.87
N GLY A 3 5.37 -11.06 25.74
CA GLY A 3 4.23 -11.39 24.89
C GLY A 3 4.70 -11.43 23.45
N ARG A 4 4.82 -12.65 22.88
CA ARG A 4 5.04 -12.84 21.45
C ARG A 4 3.86 -12.20 20.71
N LEU A 5 4.10 -11.05 20.09
CA LEU A 5 3.16 -10.43 19.17
C LEU A 5 2.95 -11.42 18.01
N HIS A 6 1.78 -12.02 17.97
CA HIS A 6 1.39 -13.00 16.97
C HIS A 6 1.36 -12.31 15.59
N PRO A 7 2.11 -12.77 14.57
CA PRO A 7 2.21 -12.09 13.28
C PRO A 7 0.94 -12.18 12.41
N SER A 8 -0.17 -12.71 12.94
CA SER A 8 -1.37 -13.06 12.16
C SER A 8 -2.49 -12.00 12.18
N LEU A 9 -2.26 -10.79 12.70
CA LEU A 9 -3.28 -9.73 12.74
C LEU A 9 -3.20 -8.71 11.60
N TYR A 10 -2.16 -8.76 10.77
CA TYR A 10 -2.13 -8.00 9.51
C TYR A 10 -2.91 -8.77 8.45
N ARG A 11 -4.24 -8.70 8.51
CA ARG A 11 -5.03 -8.85 7.30
C ARG A 11 -5.04 -7.48 6.65
N PRO A 12 -4.30 -7.24 5.55
CA PRO A 12 -4.39 -5.96 4.88
C PRO A 12 -5.85 -5.74 4.50
N THR A 13 -6.42 -4.64 4.97
CA THR A 13 -7.71 -4.13 4.47
C THR A 13 -7.68 -4.19 2.95
N PRO A 14 -8.77 -4.62 2.27
CA PRO A 14 -8.82 -4.64 0.82
C PRO A 14 -8.38 -3.28 0.29
N TYR A 15 -7.25 -3.28 -0.41
CA TYR A 15 -6.65 -2.08 -0.96
C TYR A 15 -7.61 -1.45 -1.97
N PRO A 16 -7.52 -0.13 -2.22
CA PRO A 16 -8.32 0.50 -3.24
C PRO A 16 -8.07 -0.19 -4.58
N ALA A 17 -9.14 -0.46 -5.33
CA ALA A 17 -9.09 -0.89 -6.72
C ALA A 17 -8.65 0.27 -7.64
N ASP A 18 -7.50 0.88 -7.35
CA ASP A 18 -6.83 1.79 -8.27
C ASP A 18 -6.00 0.93 -9.23
N GLU A 19 -6.32 0.97 -10.52
CA GLU A 19 -5.65 0.15 -11.54
C GLU A 19 -4.13 0.37 -11.54
N ALA A 20 -3.67 1.58 -11.24
CA ALA A 20 -2.24 1.86 -11.15
C ALA A 20 -1.58 1.15 -9.96
N PHE A 21 -2.30 1.00 -8.86
CA PHE A 21 -1.83 0.30 -7.67
C PHE A 21 -1.81 -1.21 -7.88
N GLU A 22 -2.85 -1.79 -8.48
CA GLU A 22 -2.89 -3.22 -8.80
C GLU A 22 -1.80 -3.61 -9.80
N ASN A 23 -1.51 -2.76 -10.79
CA ASN A 23 -0.38 -2.96 -11.70
C ASN A 23 0.98 -2.94 -10.97
N LEU A 24 1.16 -2.06 -9.97
CA LEU A 24 2.36 -2.04 -9.14
C LEU A 24 2.47 -3.30 -8.27
N ARG A 25 1.36 -3.75 -7.68
CA ARG A 25 1.29 -4.97 -6.87
C ARG A 25 1.66 -6.20 -7.68
N GLN A 26 1.03 -6.40 -8.84
CA GLN A 26 1.32 -7.53 -9.73
C GLN A 26 2.79 -7.53 -10.19
N ARG A 27 3.36 -6.34 -10.44
CA ARG A 27 4.76 -6.22 -10.84
C ARG A 27 5.72 -6.57 -9.70
N LEU A 28 5.40 -6.17 -8.47
CA LEU A 28 6.17 -6.54 -7.28
C LEU A 28 6.10 -8.06 -7.04
N ASP A 29 4.90 -8.64 -7.11
CA ASP A 29 4.68 -10.09 -6.96
C ASP A 29 5.51 -10.87 -8.00
N ALA A 30 5.48 -10.45 -9.27
CA ALA A 30 6.28 -11.09 -10.33
C ALA A 30 7.80 -10.98 -10.11
N LEU A 31 8.28 -9.83 -9.61
CA LEU A 31 9.71 -9.64 -9.31
C LEU A 31 10.15 -10.50 -8.12
N LEU A 32 9.32 -10.64 -7.10
CA LEU A 32 9.57 -11.52 -5.96
C LEU A 32 9.58 -13.00 -6.36
N ASP A 33 8.60 -13.42 -7.18
CA ASP A 33 8.46 -14.81 -7.63
C ASP A 33 9.58 -15.23 -8.61
N SER A 34 10.04 -14.31 -9.46
CA SER A 34 11.09 -14.61 -10.44
C SER A 34 12.45 -14.90 -9.80
N GLY A 35 12.76 -14.35 -8.63
CA GLY A 35 14.05 -14.53 -7.93
C GLY A 35 15.29 -13.99 -8.68
N GLU A 36 15.16 -13.63 -9.95
CA GLU A 36 16.21 -13.09 -10.82
C GLU A 36 16.26 -11.55 -10.82
N ALA A 37 15.26 -10.91 -10.19
CA ALA A 37 15.22 -9.46 -10.05
C ALA A 37 16.46 -8.95 -9.30
N GLY A 38 17.19 -8.02 -9.94
CA GLY A 38 18.30 -7.36 -9.27
C GLY A 38 17.82 -6.66 -7.99
N ARG A 39 18.61 -6.72 -6.90
CA ARG A 39 18.27 -6.11 -5.60
C ARG A 39 17.79 -4.66 -5.69
N TRP A 40 18.34 -3.91 -6.65
CA TRP A 40 17.96 -2.52 -6.91
C TRP A 40 16.60 -2.36 -7.59
N GLU A 41 16.24 -3.26 -8.50
CA GLU A 41 14.95 -3.24 -9.17
C GLU A 41 13.82 -3.63 -8.20
N LEU A 42 14.09 -4.61 -7.33
CA LEU A 42 13.17 -4.98 -6.27
C LEU A 42 12.95 -3.81 -5.30
N LEU A 43 14.02 -3.22 -4.77
CA LEU A 43 13.94 -2.08 -3.84
C LEU A 43 13.21 -0.89 -4.46
N ARG A 44 13.45 -0.59 -5.74
CA ARG A 44 12.76 0.50 -6.44
C ARG A 44 11.26 0.23 -6.57
N THR A 45 10.88 -1.02 -6.80
CA THR A 45 9.48 -1.41 -6.99
C THR A 45 8.72 -1.43 -5.67
N GLU A 46 9.33 -1.97 -4.61
CA GLU A 46 8.83 -1.89 -3.24
C GLU A 46 8.64 -0.45 -2.79
N TRP A 47 9.65 0.41 -2.97
CA TRP A 47 9.54 1.83 -2.63
C TRP A 47 8.39 2.53 -3.37
N ARG A 48 8.17 2.22 -4.65
CA ARG A 48 7.04 2.76 -5.42
C ARG A 48 5.70 2.29 -4.89
N TYR A 49 5.61 1.03 -4.48
CA TYR A 49 4.42 0.46 -3.88
C TYR A 49 4.07 1.18 -2.57
N ASP A 50 5.06 1.39 -1.69
CA ASP A 50 4.87 2.08 -0.42
C ASP A 50 4.43 3.54 -0.60
N VAL A 51 5.06 4.27 -1.53
CA VAL A 51 4.67 5.66 -1.84
C VAL A 51 3.25 5.73 -2.40
N ALA A 52 2.86 4.77 -3.25
CA ALA A 52 1.51 4.71 -3.80
C ALA A 52 0.46 4.47 -2.70
N LEU A 53 0.75 3.59 -1.73
CA LEU A 53 -0.08 3.37 -0.55
C LEU A 53 -0.26 4.67 0.25
N LEU A 54 0.85 5.33 0.61
CA LEU A 54 0.81 6.56 1.40
C LEU A 54 0.03 7.68 0.70
N THR A 55 0.24 7.83 -0.61
CA THR A 55 -0.45 8.85 -1.42
C THR A 55 -1.95 8.58 -1.46
N ASN A 56 -2.34 7.32 -1.59
CA ASN A 56 -3.74 6.95 -1.60
C ASN A 56 -4.41 7.20 -0.23
N ASP A 57 -3.77 6.84 0.87
CA ASP A 57 -4.30 7.06 2.21
C ASP A 57 -4.40 8.55 2.52
N PHE A 58 -3.39 9.33 2.12
CA PHE A 58 -3.41 10.79 2.21
C PHE A 58 -4.58 11.39 1.40
N ARG A 59 -4.81 10.91 0.18
CA ARG A 59 -5.94 11.33 -0.67
C ARG A 59 -7.28 11.04 0.00
N ARG A 60 -7.46 9.86 0.60
CA ARG A 60 -8.68 9.50 1.33
C ARG A 60 -8.87 10.38 2.57
N TRP A 61 -7.79 10.66 3.30
CA TRP A 61 -7.82 11.56 4.44
C TRP A 61 -8.24 12.99 4.04
N MET A 62 -7.67 13.52 2.95
CA MET A 62 -8.07 14.80 2.37
C MET A 62 -9.55 14.83 1.97
N GLN A 63 -10.06 13.78 1.31
CA GLN A 63 -11.47 13.66 0.94
C GLN A 63 -12.39 13.62 2.18
N HIS A 64 -11.97 12.93 3.23
CA HIS A 64 -12.72 12.87 4.48
C HIS A 64 -12.78 14.24 5.17
N LEU A 65 -11.66 14.95 5.24
CA LEU A 65 -11.62 16.33 5.75
C LEU A 65 -12.53 17.25 4.96
N ASP A 66 -12.43 17.22 3.62
CA ASP A 66 -13.25 18.04 2.74
C ASP A 66 -14.75 17.76 2.95
N SER A 67 -15.13 16.48 3.04
CA SER A 67 -16.51 16.07 3.34
C SER A 67 -17.00 16.59 4.70
N GLY A 68 -16.13 16.63 5.72
CA GLY A 68 -16.43 17.19 7.04
C GLY A 68 -16.68 18.71 7.00
N PHE A 69 -16.01 19.44 6.11
CA PHE A 69 -16.27 20.87 5.90
C PHE A 69 -17.59 21.14 5.17
N TYR A 70 -17.99 20.28 4.22
CA TYR A 70 -19.28 20.42 3.52
C TYR A 70 -20.49 19.98 4.35
N ALA A 71 -20.33 19.06 5.31
CA ALA A 71 -21.42 18.61 6.20
C ALA A 71 -21.77 19.61 7.32
N ALA A 72 -20.91 20.60 7.57
CA ALA A 72 -21.10 21.62 8.62
C ALA A 72 -21.78 22.92 8.12
N LYS A 73 -22.36 22.90 6.92
CA LYS A 73 -23.07 24.02 6.30
C LYS A 73 -24.52 23.63 6.00
#